data_AF-A0A661PNU7-F1
#
_entry.id   AF-A0A661PNU7-F1
#
_cell.length_a   1.000
_cell.length_b   1.000
_cell.length_c   1.000
_cell.angle_alpha   90.00
_cell.angle_beta   90.00
_cell.angle_gamma   90.00
#
_symmetry.space_group_name_H-M   'P 1'
#
loop_
_entity.id
_entity.type
_entity.pdbx_description
1 polymer ?
#
loop_
_entity_poly.entity_id
_entity_poly.type
_entity_poly.pdbx_seq_one_letter_code
_entity_poly.pdbx_strand_id
1 'polypeptide(L)' 'MYYLIKVELTDGAVCRMAPKALIVFLAHNKVVQFECSDGWVVVGRDPVRDMKKMKAYHGCEHRVDS' A
#
# COMPACT_ATOMS: atom_id res chain seq x y z
N MET A 1 13.53 11.69 4.59
CA MET A 1 12.80 11.58 3.32
C MET A 1 11.44 10.95 3.61
N TYR A 2 10.34 11.66 3.44
CA TYR A 2 9.00 11.06 3.56
C TYR A 2 8.64 10.51 2.18
N TYR A 3 8.54 9.18 2.03
CA TYR A 3 8.07 8.61 0.77
C TYR A 3 6.53 8.70 0.73
N LEU A 4 6.00 9.20 -0.38
CA LEU A 4 4.57 9.23 -0.64
C LEU A 4 4.20 7.99 -1.45
N ILE A 5 3.05 7.41 -1.14
CA ILE A 5 2.52 6.22 -1.81
C ILE A 5 1.52 6.68 -2.86
N LYS A 6 1.60 6.18 -4.09
CA LYS A 6 0.53 6.38 -5.09
C LYS A 6 -0.65 5.48 -4.74
N VAL A 7 -1.84 6.05 -4.81
CA VAL A 7 -3.08 5.41 -4.39
C VAL A 7 -4.15 5.76 -5.40
N GLU A 8 -4.87 4.75 -5.87
CA GLU A 8 -6.10 4.91 -6.64
C GLU A 8 -7.29 4.80 -5.69
N LEU A 9 -8.10 5.84 -5.68
CA LEU A 9 -9.32 5.92 -4.89
C LEU A 9 -10.48 5.28 -5.64
N THR A 10 -11.55 4.95 -4.92
CA THR A 10 -12.79 4.39 -5.49
C THR A 10 -13.50 5.30 -6.48
N ASP A 11 -13.16 6.59 -6.47
CA ASP A 11 -13.62 7.60 -7.42
C ASP A 11 -12.85 7.57 -8.77
N GLY A 12 -11.83 6.71 -8.88
CA GLY A 12 -10.92 6.67 -10.04
C GLY A 12 -9.79 7.70 -9.98
N ALA A 13 -9.78 8.57 -8.96
CA ALA A 13 -8.70 9.53 -8.75
C ALA A 13 -7.42 8.84 -8.26
N VAL A 14 -6.29 9.14 -8.92
CA VAL A 14 -4.96 8.67 -8.52
C VAL A 14 -4.19 9.80 -7.83
N CYS A 15 -3.85 9.61 -6.55
CA CYS A 15 -3.20 10.61 -5.71
C CYS A 15 -1.98 10.04 -4.97
N ARG A 16 -1.06 10.92 -4.56
CA ARG A 16 0.07 10.57 -3.70
C ARG A 16 -0.23 11.00 -2.27
N MET A 17 -0.14 10.08 -1.31
CA MET A 17 -0.40 10.40 0.09
C MET A 17 0.62 9.77 1.04
N ALA A 18 0.71 10.33 2.24
CA ALA A 18 1.55 9.78 3.29
C ALA A 18 1.01 8.41 3.75
N PRO A 19 1.86 7.49 4.25
CA PRO A 19 1.43 6.19 4.74
C PRO A 19 0.35 6.28 5.82
N LYS A 20 0.43 7.29 6.70
CA LYS A 20 -0.61 7.55 7.71
C LYS A 20 -1.97 7.88 7.09
N ALA A 21 -2.00 8.66 6.01
CA ALA A 21 -3.23 8.98 5.30
C ALA A 21 -3.80 7.74 4.61
N LEU A 22 -2.94 6.94 3.96
CA LEU A 22 -3.35 5.67 3.34
C LEU A 22 -4.08 4.74 4.32
N ILE A 23 -3.58 4.61 5.55
CA ILE A 23 -4.23 3.80 6.59
C ILE A 23 -5.67 4.28 6.87
N VAL A 24 -5.88 5.60 6.95
CA VAL A 24 -7.21 6.19 7.15
C VAL A 24 -8.13 5.88 5.96
N PHE A 25 -7.66 6.07 4.73
CA PHE A 25 -8.45 5.80 3.53
C PHE A 25 -8.78 4.32 3.37
N LEU A 26 -7.86 3.42 3.74
CA LEU A 26 -8.08 1.98 3.78
C LEU A 26 -9.14 1.60 4.82
N ALA A 27 -9.09 2.18 6.02
CA ALA A 27 -10.13 1.97 7.03
C ALA A 27 -11.52 2.42 6.56
N HIS A 28 -11.58 3.46 5.74
CA HIS A 28 -12.82 3.94 5.12
C HIS A 28 -13.21 3.21 3.82
N ASN A 29 -12.47 2.18 3.38
CA ASN A 29 -12.69 1.46 2.13
C ASN A 29 -12.75 2.40 0.89
N LYS A 30 -12.00 3.51 0.92
CA LYS A 30 -11.96 4.50 -0.16
C LYS A 30 -10.81 4.28 -1.14
N VAL A 31 -10.09 3.16 -1.01
CA VAL A 31 -8.92 2.82 -1.82
C VAL A 31 -9.22 1.57 -2.64
N VAL A 32 -8.94 1.64 -3.94
CA VAL A 32 -9.03 0.50 -4.87
C VAL A 32 -7.70 -0.23 -4.93
N GLN A 33 -6.61 0.53 -5.12
CA GLN A 33 -5.26 -0.03 -5.18
C GLN A 33 -4.22 1.00 -4.75
N PHE A 34 -3.05 0.54 -4.31
CA PHE A 34 -1.93 1.41 -3.99
C PHE A 34 -0.60 0.81 -4.43
N GLU A 35 0.35 1.67 -4.80
CA GLU A 35 1.69 1.28 -5.23
C GLU A 35 2.55 0.92 -4.00
N CYS A 36 2.79 -0.37 -3.82
CA CYS A 36 3.83 -0.87 -2.94
C CYS A 36 5.16 -0.99 -3.71
N SER A 37 6.29 -1.15 -3.01
CA SER A 37 7.59 -1.36 -3.65
C SER A 37 7.64 -2.55 -4.62
N ASP A 38 6.70 -3.50 -4.50
CA ASP A 38 6.57 -4.69 -5.33
C ASP A 38 5.59 -4.51 -6.52
N GLY A 39 4.89 -3.36 -6.59
CA GLY A 39 3.86 -3.09 -7.59
C GLY A 39 2.52 -2.64 -6.98
N TRP A 40 1.47 -2.62 -7.79
CA TRP A 40 0.14 -2.20 -7.35
C TRP A 40 -0.57 -3.32 -6.57
N VAL A 41 -1.00 -3.01 -5.35
CA VAL A 41 -1.77 -3.90 -4.48
C VAL A 41 -3.24 -3.52 -4.56
N VAL A 42 -4.09 -4.45 -5.00
CA VAL A 42 -5.55 -4.25 -5.10
C VAL A 42 -6.23 -4.59 -3.78
N VAL A 43 -6.86 -3.60 -3.18
CA VAL A 43 -7.58 -3.70 -1.91
C VAL A 43 -8.85 -4.53 -2.12
N GLY A 44 -9.03 -5.57 -1.31
CA GLY A 44 -10.20 -6.45 -1.32
C GLY A 44 -10.05 -7.72 -2.17
N ARG A 45 -9.05 -7.78 -3.06
CA ARG A 45 -8.68 -9.03 -3.78
C ARG A 45 -7.44 -9.68 -3.17
N ASP A 46 -6.44 -8.88 -2.83
CA ASP A 46 -5.33 -9.31 -2.02
C ASP A 46 -5.69 -9.12 -0.54
N PRO A 47 -5.54 -10.14 0.32
CA PRO A 47 -5.61 -9.90 1.75
C PRO A 47 -4.55 -8.85 2.05
N VAL A 48 -4.96 -7.70 2.59
CA VAL A 48 -4.08 -6.64 3.10
C VAL A 48 -3.20 -7.28 4.17
N ARG A 49 -2.11 -7.92 3.74
CA ARG A 49 -1.18 -8.67 4.57
C ARG A 49 -0.41 -7.63 5.36
N ASP A 50 -0.81 -7.51 6.62
CA ASP A 50 -0.02 -6.91 7.68
C ASP A 50 0.50 -5.49 7.39
N MET A 51 -0.38 -4.49 7.56
CA MET A 51 0.07 -3.11 7.84
C MET A 51 1.06 -3.03 9.01
N LYS A 52 1.09 -4.04 9.89
CA LYS A 52 2.05 -4.15 10.99
C LYS A 52 3.49 -4.35 10.49
N LYS A 53 3.69 -4.92 9.28
CA LYS A 53 5.01 -5.01 8.64
C LYS A 53 5.49 -3.70 8.01
N MET A 54 4.59 -2.74 7.75
CA MET A 54 4.98 -1.47 7.12
C MET A 54 5.86 -0.60 8.05
N LYS A 55 5.77 -0.81 9.37
CA LYS A 55 6.66 -0.17 10.36
C LYS A 55 8.05 -0.78 10.40
N ALA A 56 8.25 -1.95 9.76
CA ALA A 56 9.49 -2.71 9.72
C ALA A 56 9.99 -2.94 8.27
N TYR A 57 9.39 -2.30 7.26
CA TYR A 57 9.79 -2.52 5.87
C TYR A 57 11.05 -1.71 5.53
N HIS A 58 12.18 -2.24 5.99
CA HIS A 58 13.52 -1.91 5.58
C HIS A 58 14.04 -3.13 4.80
N GLY A 59 13.69 -3.23 3.51
CA GLY A 59 14.12 -4.31 2.63
C GLY A 59 13.45 -5.67 2.90
N CYS A 60 12.61 -6.14 1.98
CA CYS A 60 12.42 -7.58 1.80
C CYS A 60 13.32 -8.01 0.64
N GLU A 61 14.59 -8.18 0.97
CA GLU A 61 15.46 -9.07 0.22
C GLU A 61 15.09 -10.52 0.60
N HIS A 62 15.17 -11.40 -0.38
CA HIS A 62 15.04 -12.87 -0.34
C HIS A 62 13.66 -13.51 -0.19
N ARG A 63 13.10 -13.92 -1.33
CA ARG A 63 12.96 -15.36 -1.58
C ARG A 63 13.86 -15.74 -2.76
N VAL A 64 15.01 -16.35 -2.46
CA VAL A 64 15.61 -17.30 -3.41
C VAL A 64 14.74 -18.54 -3.35
N ASP A 65 14.03 -18.79 -4.45
CA ASP A 65 13.53 -20.11 -4.77
C ASP A 65 14.71 -20.85 -5.44
N SER A 66 15.13 -21.96 -4.84
CA SER A 66 16.05 -22.94 -5.42
C SER A 66 15.31 -24.24 -5.65
#